data_AF-A0A497HJ75-F1
#
_entry.id   AF-A0A497HJ75-F1
#
_cell.length_a   1.000
_cell.length_b   1.000
_cell.length_c   1.000
_cell.angle_alpha   90.00
_cell.angle_beta   90.00
_cell.angle_gamma   90.00
#
_symmetry.space_group_name_H-M   'P 1'
#
loop_
_entity.id
_entity.type
_entity.pdbx_description
1 polymer ?
#
loop_
_entity_poly.entity_id
_entity_poly.type
_entity_poly.pdbx_seq_one_letter_code
_entity_poly.pdbx_strand_id
1 'polypeptide(L)'
;MIGSSELLVILILALFLFGPQKLPELARSLGKAVAEYKKAAEEVEKEIKKAEKEFTDELEIQELVKIAKNLNIPTSGKSKAQLLKEIAKKTGK
;
A
#
# COMPACT_ATOMS: atom_id res chain seq x y z
N MET A 1 -28.95 -18.22 23.20
CA MET A 1 -27.60 -18.47 22.63
C MET A 1 -27.74 -19.64 21.69
N ILE A 2 -27.24 -19.56 20.46
CA ILE A 2 -27.18 -20.73 19.59
C ILE A 2 -26.11 -21.63 20.18
N GLY A 3 -26.51 -22.77 20.74
CA GLY A 3 -25.58 -23.76 21.25
C GLY A 3 -24.91 -24.52 20.10
N SER A 4 -23.89 -25.28 20.45
CA SER A 4 -23.23 -26.22 19.53
C SER A 4 -24.23 -27.21 18.89
N SER A 5 -25.29 -27.57 19.61
CA SER A 5 -26.35 -28.45 19.14
C SER A 5 -27.18 -27.82 18.01
N GLU A 6 -27.66 -26.58 18.17
CA GLU A 6 -28.43 -25.89 17.13
C GLU A 6 -27.60 -25.66 15.86
N LEU A 7 -26.31 -25.34 16.02
CA LEU A 7 -25.39 -25.19 14.89
C LEU A 7 -25.21 -26.51 14.12
N LEU A 8 -25.13 -27.65 14.83
CA LEU A 8 -25.01 -28.97 14.21
C LEU A 8 -26.25 -29.30 13.35
N VAL A 9 -27.46 -29.00 13.85
CA VAL A 9 -28.71 -29.22 13.10
C VAL A 9 -28.74 -28.38 11.83
N ILE A 10 -28.37 -27.10 11.92
CA ILE A 10 -28.28 -26.21 10.75
C ILE A 10 -27.26 -26.76 9.74
N LEU A 11 -26.11 -27.24 10.21
CA LEU A 11 -25.09 -27.83 9.35
C LEU A 11 -25.61 -29.08 8.63
N ILE A 12 -26.31 -29.97 9.33
CA ILE A 12 -26.92 -31.17 8.74
C ILE A 12 -27.96 -30.78 7.67
N LEU A 13 -28.82 -29.80 7.95
CA LEU A 13 -29.79 -29.30 6.97
C LEU A 13 -29.11 -28.69 5.74
N ALA A 14 -28.06 -27.89 5.94
CA ALA A 14 -27.27 -27.33 4.85
C ALA A 14 -26.58 -28.43 4.02
N LEU A 15 -26.03 -29.46 4.67
CA LEU A 15 -25.45 -30.63 4.00
C LEU A 15 -26.50 -31.42 3.22
N PHE A 16 -27.76 -31.46 3.67
CA PHE A 16 -28.84 -32.12 2.95
C PHE A 16 -29.26 -31.34 1.70
N LEU A 17 -29.31 -30.01 1.79
CA LEU A 17 -29.67 -29.13 0.66
C LEU A 17 -28.57 -29.05 -0.39
N PHE A 18 -27.32 -28.88 0.03
CA PHE A 18 -26.19 -28.61 -0.87
C PHE A 18 -25.29 -29.83 -1.09
N GLY A 19 -25.33 -30.82 -0.21
CA GLY A 19 -24.46 -31.99 -0.25
C GLY A 19 -23.12 -31.79 0.49
N PRO A 20 -22.55 -32.85 1.09
CA PRO A 20 -21.31 -32.76 1.86
C PRO A 20 -20.07 -32.42 1.04
N GLN A 21 -20.12 -32.61 -0.28
CA GLN A 21 -19.00 -32.25 -1.15
C GLN A 21 -19.00 -30.76 -1.55
N LYS A 22 -20.16 -30.09 -1.55
CA LYS A 22 -20.26 -28.70 -2.00
C LYS A 22 -19.70 -27.70 -1.01
N LEU A 23 -19.88 -27.91 0.29
CA LEU A 23 -19.33 -27.00 1.30
C LEU A 23 -17.78 -26.92 1.24
N PRO A 24 -17.02 -28.04 1.17
CA PRO A 24 -15.57 -27.99 0.98
C PRO A 24 -15.14 -27.36 -0.35
N GLU A 25 -15.87 -27.60 -1.43
CA GLU A 25 -15.59 -27.03 -2.76
C GLU A 25 -15.77 -25.50 -2.76
N LEU A 26 -16.86 -25.01 -2.15
CA LEU A 26 -17.12 -23.59 -1.95
C LEU A 26 -16.07 -22.94 -1.04
N ALA A 27 -15.71 -23.57 0.08
CA ALA A 27 -14.67 -23.05 0.97
C ALA A 27 -13.31 -22.93 0.25
N ARG A 28 -12.94 -23.91 -0.57
CA ARG A 28 -11.69 -23.87 -1.36
C ARG A 28 -11.72 -22.75 -2.40
N SER A 29 -12.81 -22.60 -3.14
CA SER A 29 -12.93 -21.57 -4.18
C SER A 29 -12.94 -20.16 -3.58
N LEU A 30 -13.72 -19.93 -2.52
CA LEU A 30 -13.70 -18.68 -1.76
C LEU A 30 -12.33 -18.40 -1.16
N GLY A 31 -11.67 -19.41 -0.59
CA GLY A 31 -10.32 -19.28 -0.05
C GLY A 31 -9.30 -18.83 -1.10
N LYS A 32 -9.36 -19.39 -2.30
CA LYS A 32 -8.54 -18.95 -3.44
C LYS A 32 -8.86 -17.51 -3.84
N ALA A 33 -10.14 -17.17 -3.97
CA ALA A 33 -10.56 -15.82 -4.34
C ALA A 33 -10.07 -14.77 -3.31
N VAL A 34 -10.20 -15.06 -2.02
CA VAL A 34 -9.70 -14.18 -0.95
C VAL A 34 -8.18 -14.07 -0.97
N ALA A 35 -7.46 -15.16 -1.23
CA ALA A 35 -6.00 -15.14 -1.33
C ALA A 35 -5.51 -14.28 -2.50
N GLU A 36 -6.11 -14.42 -3.69
CA GLU A 36 -5.77 -13.61 -4.86
C GLU A 36 -6.17 -12.14 -4.67
N TYR A 37 -7.34 -11.88 -4.06
CA TYR A 37 -7.75 -10.51 -3.69
C TYR A 37 -6.74 -9.84 -2.77
N LYS A 38 -6.26 -10.54 -1.73
CA LYS A 38 -5.25 -10.00 -0.80
C LYS A 38 -3.94 -9.66 -1.52
N LYS A 39 -3.45 -10.54 -2.38
CA LYS A 39 -2.23 -10.29 -3.17
C LYS A 39 -2.39 -9.04 -4.05
N ALA A 40 -3.51 -8.94 -4.78
CA ALA A 40 -3.79 -7.79 -5.62
C ALA A 40 -3.89 -6.49 -4.80
N ALA A 41 -4.56 -6.53 -3.63
CA ALA A 41 -4.65 -5.38 -2.74
C ALA A 41 -3.27 -4.94 -2.22
N GLU A 42 -2.40 -5.86 -1.85
CA GLU A 42 -1.03 -5.57 -1.41
C GLU A 42 -0.17 -4.96 -2.53
N GLU A 43 -0.35 -5.42 -3.78
CA GLU A 43 0.36 -4.87 -4.93
C GLU A 43 -0.08 -3.43 -5.23
N VAL A 44 -1.39 -3.17 -5.22
CA VAL A 44 -1.95 -1.81 -5.36
C VAL A 44 -1.45 -0.89 -4.24
N GLU A 45 -1.43 -1.36 -2.99
CA GLU A 45 -0.91 -0.57 -1.86
C GLU A 45 0.58 -0.19 -2.06
N LYS A 46 1.40 -1.12 -2.57
CA LYS A 46 2.80 -0.85 -2.89
C LYS A 46 2.94 0.16 -4.02
N GLU A 47 2.14 0.05 -5.07
CA GLU A 47 2.15 1.02 -6.18
C GLU A 47 1.75 2.43 -5.72
N ILE A 48 0.70 2.55 -4.90
CA ILE A 48 0.28 3.84 -4.32
C ILE A 48 1.41 4.42 -3.47
N LYS A 49 2.00 3.64 -2.55
CA LYS A 49 3.12 4.11 -1.72
C LYS A 49 4.32 4.55 -2.54
N LYS A 50 4.61 3.85 -3.64
CA LYS A 50 5.69 4.22 -4.55
C LYS A 50 5.39 5.56 -5.25
N ALA A 51 4.17 5.72 -5.78
CA ALA A 51 3.74 6.95 -6.43
C ALA A 51 3.73 8.14 -5.44
N GLU A 52 3.25 7.95 -4.21
CA GLU A 52 3.29 8.96 -3.15
C GLU A 52 4.72 9.40 -2.82
N LYS A 53 5.65 8.44 -2.71
CA LYS A 53 7.05 8.73 -2.46
C LYS A 53 7.68 9.50 -3.62
N GLU A 54 7.44 9.10 -4.86
CA GLU A 54 7.95 9.80 -6.05
C GLU A 54 7.42 11.24 -6.12
N PHE A 55 6.13 11.44 -5.88
CA PHE A 55 5.52 12.77 -5.83
C PHE A 55 6.09 13.64 -4.70
N THR A 56 6.29 13.07 -3.51
CA THR A 56 6.89 13.79 -2.38
C THR A 56 8.35 14.17 -2.67
N ASP A 57 9.13 13.26 -3.26
CA ASP A 57 10.51 13.52 -3.67
C ASP A 57 10.60 14.67 -4.70
N GLU A 58 9.67 14.75 -5.66
CA GLU A 58 9.57 15.86 -6.62
C GLU A 58 9.21 17.20 -5.96
N LEU A 59 8.24 17.21 -5.04
CA LEU A 59 7.86 18.40 -4.28
C LEU A 59 9.02 18.93 -3.42
N GLU A 60 9.75 18.04 -2.75
CA GLU A 60 10.94 18.41 -1.98
C GLU A 60 12.03 19.03 -2.87
N ILE A 61 12.28 18.47 -4.07
CA ILE A 61 13.26 19.03 -5.01
C ILE A 61 12.83 20.43 -5.45
N GLN A 62 11.54 20.64 -5.75
CA GLN A 62 11.01 21.95 -6.12
C GLN A 62 11.20 22.97 -5.00
N GLU A 63 10.97 22.59 -3.75
CA GLU A 63 11.17 23.45 -2.59
C GLU A 63 12.66 23.81 -2.39
N LEU A 64 13.56 22.83 -2.49
CA LEU A 64 15.00 23.07 -2.43
C LEU A 64 15.49 23.99 -3.55
N VAL A 65 14.94 23.84 -4.76
CA VAL A 65 15.24 24.73 -5.89
C VAL A 65 14.76 26.16 -5.61
N LYS A 66 13.56 26.35 -5.03
CA LYS A 66 13.06 27.68 -4.63
C LYS A 66 13.97 28.33 -3.59
N ILE A 67 14.40 27.58 -2.57
CA ILE A 67 15.31 28.06 -1.52
C ILE A 67 16.66 28.45 -2.14
N ALA A 68 17.24 27.59 -2.98
CA ALA A 68 18.52 27.85 -3.65
C ALA A 68 18.48 29.12 -4.52
N LYS A 69 17.39 29.34 -5.26
CA LYS A 69 17.17 30.57 -6.05
C LYS A 69 17.18 31.81 -5.15
N ASN A 70 16.44 31.78 -4.04
CA ASN A 70 16.39 32.90 -3.09
C ASN A 70 17.76 33.19 -2.45
N LEU A 71 18.61 32.18 -2.30
CA LEU A 71 19.98 32.30 -1.78
C LEU A 71 21.02 32.63 -2.86
N ASN A 72 20.60 32.93 -4.10
CA ASN A 72 21.49 33.18 -5.24
C ASN A 72 22.48 32.03 -5.46
N ILE A 73 22.04 30.78 -5.24
CA ILE A 73 22.82 29.57 -5.49
C ILE A 73 22.52 29.09 -6.91
N PRO A 74 23.54 28.82 -7.75
CA PRO A 74 23.31 28.27 -9.08
C PRO A 74 22.71 26.87 -8.96
N THR A 75 21.52 26.66 -9.54
CA THR A 75 20.75 25.40 -9.45
C THR A 75 20.93 24.48 -10.65
N SER A 76 21.53 24.96 -11.74
CA SER A 76 21.73 24.22 -12.99
C SER A 76 22.76 23.11 -12.83
N GLY A 77 22.32 21.86 -13.00
CA GLY A 77 23.18 20.67 -13.02
C GLY A 77 23.57 20.10 -11.65
N LYS A 78 22.96 20.56 -10.55
CA LYS A 78 23.26 20.08 -9.19
C LYS A 78 22.22 19.09 -8.69
N SER A 79 22.68 17.98 -8.11
CA SER A 79 21.80 16.99 -7.49
C SER A 79 21.20 17.49 -6.17
N LYS A 80 20.10 16.85 -5.71
CA LYS A 80 19.44 17.14 -4.41
C LYS A 80 20.46 17.24 -3.25
N ALA A 81 21.40 16.29 -3.18
CA ALA A 81 22.44 16.25 -2.15
C ALA A 81 23.44 17.42 -2.25
N GLN A 82 23.79 17.83 -3.47
CA GLN A 82 24.68 18.97 -3.70
C GLN A 82 24.00 20.30 -3.34
N LEU A 83 22.72 20.46 -3.70
CA LEU A 83 21.91 21.63 -3.32
C LEU A 83 21.79 21.73 -1.79
N LEU A 84 21.46 20.63 -1.11
CA LEU A 84 21.40 20.58 0.36
C LEU A 84 22.72 20.97 1.01
N LYS A 85 23.85 20.42 0.52
CA LYS A 85 25.19 20.71 1.04
C LYS A 85 25.60 22.17 0.83
N GLU A 86 25.26 22.75 -0.31
CA GLU A 86 25.55 24.16 -0.60
C GLU A 86 24.65 25.12 0.18
N ILE A 87 23.36 24.84 0.31
CA ILE A 87 22.44 25.60 1.15
C ILE A 87 22.95 25.58 2.60
N ALA A 88 23.25 24.39 3.15
CA ALA A 88 23.78 24.27 4.50
C ALA A 88 25.07 25.09 4.70
N LYS A 89 26.00 25.07 3.73
CA LYS A 89 27.25 25.84 3.77
C LYS A 89 27.05 27.36 3.66
N LYS A 90 25.98 27.83 3.01
CA LYS A 90 25.70 29.27 2.81
C LYS A 90 24.86 29.87 3.94
N THR A 91 24.03 29.05 4.59
CA THR A 91 23.14 29.45 5.69
C THR A 91 23.79 29.23 7.07
N GLY A 92 24.69 28.25 7.19
CA GLY A 92 25.53 28.07 8.36
C GLY A 92 26.82 28.87 8.26
N LYS A 93 27.06 29.78 9.21
CA LYS A 93 28.43 30.03 9.68
C LYS A 93 28.99 28.74 10.28
#